data_AF-A0A654LSL6-F1
#
_entry.id   AF-A0A654LSL6-F1
#
_cell.length_a   1.000
_cell.length_b   1.000
_cell.length_c   1.000
_cell.angle_alpha   90.00
_cell.angle_beta   90.00
_cell.angle_gamma   90.00
#
_symmetry.space_group_name_H-M   'P 1'
#
loop_
_entity.id
_entity.type
_entity.pdbx_description
1 polymer ?
#
loop_
_entity_poly.entity_id
_entity_poly.type
_entity_poly.pdbx_seq_one_letter_code
_entity_poly.pdbx_strand_id
1 'polypeptide(L)'
;MNIKINRFLFSQTTIDSGSLTPHSTLVCKFTDPGEYQGIIMKGSGIVSRFKLNVLDERPSSRLSSLSTINSKETSQLTDVNKQVSDTSNQINIDLSNIMSTYTLRKGDYAVFYVSTGAGGYSIEIYRFEKGSQIKTFDSKELKDGVIFSAMVIRPGTYLITNTLNGAKAELVINYPELGKMKKILIPINIESNTKEIVPNKINIDPSQGLIFRINTLSRIRIELTKPEDRPLKLHREQFIIRTKGDEKFLKRFRMIPRK
;
A
#
# COMPACT_ATOMS: atom_id res chain seq x y z
N MET A 1 23.55 12.93 11.56
CA MET A 1 22.71 11.88 10.95
C MET A 1 21.33 12.48 10.69
N ASN A 2 20.98 12.78 9.43
CA ASN A 2 19.68 13.37 9.08
C ASN A 2 18.69 12.24 8.76
N ILE A 3 17.78 11.96 9.70
CA ILE A 3 16.68 11.02 9.46
C ILE A 3 15.61 11.76 8.64
N LYS A 4 15.36 11.31 7.41
CA LYS A 4 14.25 11.78 6.58
C LYS A 4 13.02 10.92 6.87
N ILE A 5 12.08 11.45 7.66
CA ILE A 5 10.80 10.79 7.94
C ILE A 5 9.79 11.22 6.87
N ASN A 6 9.14 10.26 6.21
CA ASN A 6 8.01 10.55 5.33
C ASN A 6 6.79 10.98 6.18
N ARG A 7 6.59 12.30 6.33
CA ARG A 7 5.50 12.86 7.14
C ARG A 7 4.11 12.48 6.63
N PHE A 8 3.97 12.15 5.34
CA PHE A 8 2.69 11.73 4.76
C PHE A 8 2.16 10.43 5.37
N LEU A 9 3.03 9.60 5.95
CA LEU A 9 2.63 8.39 6.67
C LEU A 9 1.78 8.70 7.92
N PHE A 10 1.89 9.88 8.51
CA PHE A 10 1.23 10.19 9.78
C PHE A 10 0.12 11.24 9.66
N SER A 11 0.04 11.94 8.53
CA SER A 11 -0.94 13.00 8.31
C SER A 11 -2.15 12.56 7.48
N GLN A 12 -2.16 11.32 6.99
CA GLN A 12 -3.19 10.85 6.09
C GLN A 12 -4.51 10.57 6.83
N THR A 13 -5.56 11.26 6.42
CA THR A 13 -6.92 11.13 6.96
C THR A 13 -7.91 10.58 5.95
N THR A 14 -7.50 10.43 4.69
CA THR A 14 -8.30 9.89 3.59
C THR A 14 -7.52 8.85 2.81
N ILE A 15 -8.17 7.76 2.43
CA ILE A 15 -7.63 6.74 1.52
C ILE A 15 -8.68 6.53 0.43
N ASP A 16 -8.25 6.46 -0.84
CA ASP A 16 -9.13 6.29 -1.99
C ASP A 16 -8.48 5.30 -2.98
N SER A 17 -9.23 4.26 -3.39
CA SER A 17 -8.73 3.28 -4.35
C SER A 17 -8.37 3.88 -5.71
N GLY A 18 -9.00 5.00 -6.08
CA GLY A 18 -8.70 5.75 -7.29
C GLY A 18 -7.60 6.81 -7.12
N SER A 19 -6.95 6.87 -5.97
CA SER A 19 -5.89 7.83 -5.64
C SER A 19 -4.92 7.23 -4.63
N LEU A 20 -4.13 6.26 -5.08
CA LEU A 20 -3.24 5.46 -4.27
C LEU A 20 -2.19 6.32 -3.56
N THR A 21 -1.95 5.91 -2.33
CA THR A 21 -1.00 6.47 -1.38
C THR A 21 -0.12 5.37 -0.80
N PRO A 22 0.91 5.70 0.00
CA PRO A 22 1.74 4.68 0.65
C PRO A 22 0.97 3.71 1.56
N HIS A 23 -0.25 4.05 1.97
CA HIS A 23 -1.09 3.19 2.80
C HIS A 23 -2.08 2.32 2.00
N SER A 24 -1.99 2.30 0.68
CA SER A 24 -2.93 1.57 -0.16
C SER A 24 -2.23 0.76 -1.24
N THR A 25 -2.80 -0.37 -1.58
CA THR A 25 -2.27 -1.27 -2.61
C THR A 25 -3.43 -1.87 -3.40
N LEU A 26 -3.23 -2.04 -4.71
CA LEU A 26 -4.13 -2.79 -5.58
C LEU A 26 -3.45 -4.06 -6.05
N VAL A 27 -4.18 -5.17 -6.02
CA VAL A 27 -3.70 -6.45 -6.54
C VAL A 27 -4.66 -6.91 -7.63
N CYS A 28 -4.14 -7.05 -8.84
CA CYS A 28 -4.91 -7.39 -10.02
C CYS A 28 -4.37 -8.68 -10.63
N LYS A 29 -5.27 -9.63 -10.92
CA LYS A 29 -4.92 -10.84 -11.67
C LYS A 29 -5.01 -10.58 -13.15
N PHE A 30 -4.05 -11.09 -13.91
CA PHE A 30 -4.05 -10.98 -15.38
C PHE A 30 -4.26 -12.36 -16.00
N THR A 31 -5.42 -12.58 -16.59
CA THR A 31 -5.86 -13.90 -17.09
C THR A 31 -5.59 -14.13 -18.57
N ASP A 32 -5.39 -13.06 -19.33
CA ASP A 32 -5.24 -13.14 -20.78
C ASP A 32 -3.79 -12.80 -21.17
N PRO A 33 -3.14 -13.62 -22.00
CA PRO A 33 -1.81 -13.32 -22.50
C PRO A 33 -1.84 -12.15 -23.49
N GLY A 34 -0.74 -11.42 -23.61
CA GLY A 34 -0.57 -10.34 -24.58
C GLY A 34 0.13 -9.10 -24.03
N GLU A 35 0.16 -8.06 -24.85
CA GLU A 35 0.76 -6.78 -24.51
C GLU A 35 -0.28 -5.82 -23.94
N TYR A 36 0.08 -5.25 -22.80
CA TYR A 36 -0.70 -4.23 -22.11
C TYR A 36 0.12 -2.94 -21.98
N GLN A 37 -0.58 -1.81 -21.98
CA GLN A 37 -0.03 -0.51 -21.64
C GLN A 37 -0.63 -0.05 -20.32
N GLY A 38 0.24 0.22 -19.35
CA GLY A 38 -0.14 0.93 -18.14
C GLY A 38 0.06 2.43 -18.30
N ILE A 39 -0.92 3.21 -17.86
CA ILE A 39 -0.87 4.67 -17.78
C ILE A 39 -1.02 5.06 -16.32
N ILE A 40 -0.04 5.81 -15.81
CA ILE A 40 -0.02 6.30 -14.44
C ILE A 40 -0.40 7.77 -14.44
N MET A 41 -1.42 8.09 -13.65
CA MET A 41 -1.96 9.41 -13.51
C MET A 41 -1.69 9.94 -12.11
N LYS A 42 -1.61 11.26 -11.99
CA LYS A 42 -1.67 11.98 -10.72
C LYS A 42 -2.58 13.18 -10.88
N GLY A 43 -3.73 13.14 -10.20
CA GLY A 43 -4.84 14.06 -10.50
C GLY A 43 -5.38 13.83 -11.92
N SER A 44 -5.35 14.86 -12.76
CA SER A 44 -5.75 14.80 -14.18
C SER A 44 -4.58 14.58 -15.14
N GLY A 45 -3.33 14.66 -14.69
CA GLY A 45 -2.14 14.58 -15.54
C GLY A 45 -1.58 13.17 -15.66
N ILE A 46 -1.15 12.81 -16.87
CA ILE A 46 -0.33 11.60 -17.11
C ILE A 46 1.07 11.89 -16.56
N VAL A 47 1.56 11.03 -15.68
CA VAL A 47 2.91 11.13 -15.11
C VAL A 47 3.86 10.14 -15.78
N SER A 48 3.37 8.96 -16.15
CA SER A 48 4.21 7.96 -16.83
C SER A 48 3.38 6.91 -17.58
N ARG A 49 4.06 6.14 -18.43
CA ARG A 49 3.54 4.98 -19.14
C ARG A 49 4.54 3.84 -19.03
N PHE A 50 4.03 2.61 -18.99
CA PHE A 50 4.86 1.40 -19.01
C PHE A 50 4.22 0.31 -19.85
N LYS A 51 5.02 -0.64 -20.30
CA LYS A 51 4.57 -1.86 -20.99
C LYS A 51 4.48 -3.01 -19.99
N LEU A 52 3.46 -3.84 -20.15
CA LEU A 52 3.23 -5.02 -19.32
C LEU A 52 2.95 -6.21 -20.24
N ASN A 53 3.87 -7.17 -20.25
CA ASN A 53 3.78 -8.35 -21.10
C ASN A 53 3.27 -9.54 -20.28
N VAL A 54 2.16 -10.13 -20.71
CA VAL A 54 1.58 -11.32 -20.09
C VAL A 54 1.86 -12.53 -20.98
N LEU A 55 2.69 -13.45 -20.49
CA LEU A 55 3.10 -14.65 -21.23
C LEU A 55 2.09 -15.78 -21.02
N ASP A 56 1.76 -16.53 -22.08
CA ASP A 56 0.77 -17.63 -22.04
C ASP A 56 1.32 -18.92 -21.37
N GLU A 57 2.64 -19.13 -21.41
CA GLU A 57 3.25 -20.36 -20.92
C GLU A 57 3.70 -20.30 -19.45
N ARG A 58 3.35 -21.37 -18.71
CA ARG A 58 4.30 -21.96 -17.77
C ARG A 58 5.32 -22.72 -18.62
N PRO A 59 6.63 -22.40 -18.59
CA PRO A 59 7.60 -23.30 -19.17
C PRO A 59 7.48 -24.64 -18.45
N SER A 60 6.98 -25.65 -19.15
CA SER A 60 7.08 -27.03 -18.71
C SER A 60 8.53 -27.47 -18.94
N SER A 61 9.42 -27.07 -18.04
CA SER A 61 10.80 -27.55 -18.06
C SER A 61 11.24 -27.96 -16.65
N ARG A 62 11.12 -29.27 -16.43
CA ARG A 62 12.12 -30.15 -15.82
C ARG A 62 12.72 -29.68 -14.49
N LEU A 63 12.47 -30.48 -13.46
CA LEU A 63 13.41 -30.69 -12.35
C LEU A 63 14.85 -30.78 -12.89
N SER A 64 15.59 -29.70 -12.85
CA SER A 64 17.05 -29.73 -12.84
C SER A 64 17.48 -29.61 -11.38
N SER A 65 17.64 -30.79 -10.81
CA SER A 65 18.48 -31.20 -9.69
C SER A 65 19.33 -30.12 -9.02
N LEU A 66 19.34 -30.15 -7.69
CA LEU A 66 20.46 -29.67 -6.86
C LEU A 66 21.80 -30.00 -7.52
N SER A 67 22.66 -29.00 -7.74
CA SER A 67 24.10 -29.15 -7.53
C SER A 67 24.83 -27.80 -7.60
N THR A 68 25.67 -27.59 -6.58
CA THR A 68 26.91 -26.81 -6.60
C THR A 68 26.81 -25.31 -6.31
N ILE A 69 26.84 -25.04 -5.00
CA ILE A 69 27.49 -23.85 -4.45
C ILE A 69 28.98 -23.93 -4.79
N ASN A 70 29.50 -22.96 -5.54
CA ASN A 70 30.90 -22.55 -5.42
C ASN A 70 31.08 -21.07 -5.73
N SER A 71 31.84 -20.44 -4.85
CA SER A 71 32.18 -19.02 -4.76
C SER A 71 33.32 -18.62 -5.70
N LYS A 72 33.23 -17.43 -6.33
CA LYS A 72 34.17 -16.28 -6.25
C LYS A 72 34.25 -15.45 -7.54
N GLU A 73 34.17 -14.13 -7.32
CA GLU A 73 34.85 -13.00 -8.00
C GLU A 73 34.51 -12.57 -9.45
N THR A 74 33.90 -11.37 -9.50
CA THR A 74 34.24 -10.18 -10.32
C THR A 74 34.29 -10.29 -11.85
N SER A 75 33.32 -9.66 -12.54
CA SER A 75 33.57 -8.54 -13.48
C SER A 75 32.29 -7.96 -14.12
N GLN A 76 32.47 -6.74 -14.61
CA GLN A 76 31.57 -5.70 -15.08
C GLN A 76 30.58 -6.05 -16.22
N LEU A 77 29.48 -5.27 -16.24
CA LEU A 77 28.60 -4.89 -17.37
C LEU A 77 27.81 -6.00 -18.07
N THR A 78 26.48 -6.05 -17.82
CA THR A 78 25.41 -6.12 -18.85
C THR A 78 24.00 -6.21 -18.21
N ASP A 79 23.07 -5.45 -18.79
CA ASP A 79 21.60 -5.55 -18.79
C ASP A 79 20.79 -5.62 -17.49
N VAL A 80 20.06 -4.52 -17.27
CA VAL A 80 18.97 -4.36 -16.31
C VAL A 80 17.73 -5.13 -16.79
N ASN A 81 17.80 -6.46 -16.83
CA ASN A 81 16.63 -7.32 -16.86
C ASN A 81 16.40 -7.86 -15.46
N LYS A 82 15.66 -7.10 -14.66
CA LYS A 82 15.26 -7.53 -13.31
C LYS A 82 14.22 -8.65 -13.44
N GLN A 83 14.75 -9.86 -13.52
CA GLN A 83 14.24 -11.14 -13.06
C GLN A 83 12.70 -11.24 -12.95
N VAL A 84 12.12 -11.94 -13.92
CA VAL A 84 11.04 -12.90 -13.60
C VAL A 84 11.65 -13.81 -12.53
N SER A 85 11.29 -13.62 -11.27
CA SER A 85 11.66 -14.61 -10.26
C SER A 85 10.79 -15.84 -10.56
N ASP A 86 11.44 -16.95 -10.94
CA ASP A 86 10.76 -18.14 -11.45
C ASP A 86 9.73 -18.74 -10.47
N THR A 87 9.73 -18.29 -9.21
CA THR A 87 8.84 -18.75 -8.13
C THR A 87 7.78 -17.74 -7.68
N SER A 88 7.85 -16.46 -8.06
CA SER A 88 6.84 -15.48 -7.61
C SER A 88 5.66 -15.42 -8.57
N ASN A 89 4.48 -15.82 -8.11
CA ASN A 89 3.20 -15.62 -8.83
C ASN A 89 2.73 -14.15 -8.84
N GLN A 90 3.65 -13.20 -8.60
CA GLN A 90 3.33 -11.78 -8.57
C GLN A 90 4.51 -10.91 -8.98
N ILE A 91 4.19 -9.71 -9.46
CA ILE A 91 5.14 -8.61 -9.71
C ILE A 91 4.71 -7.35 -8.97
N ASN A 92 5.66 -6.69 -8.31
CA ASN A 92 5.41 -5.46 -7.55
C ASN A 92 5.74 -4.25 -8.42
N ILE A 93 4.78 -3.37 -8.62
CA ILE A 93 4.85 -2.19 -9.48
C ILE A 93 4.67 -0.94 -8.62
N ASP A 94 5.76 -0.21 -8.39
CA ASP A 94 5.77 1.04 -7.65
C ASP A 94 5.39 2.21 -8.57
N LEU A 95 4.23 2.82 -8.33
CA LEU A 95 3.73 3.95 -9.11
C LEU A 95 4.55 5.22 -8.92
N SER A 96 5.36 5.32 -7.86
CA SER A 96 6.28 6.43 -7.63
C SER A 96 7.66 6.24 -8.28
N ASN A 97 7.99 5.02 -8.70
CA ASN A 97 9.27 4.67 -9.31
C ASN A 97 9.10 3.55 -10.34
N ILE A 98 8.57 3.92 -11.50
CA ILE A 98 8.14 2.97 -12.53
C ILE A 98 9.29 2.58 -13.48
N MET A 99 9.34 1.30 -13.84
CA MET A 99 10.19 0.80 -14.93
C MET A 99 9.45 0.90 -16.26
N SER A 100 10.19 0.92 -17.37
CA SER A 100 9.57 1.02 -18.71
C SER A 100 8.78 -0.23 -19.10
N THR A 101 9.20 -1.41 -18.62
CA THR A 101 8.62 -2.71 -19.00
C THR A 101 8.57 -3.65 -17.81
N TYR A 102 7.49 -4.42 -17.74
CA TYR A 102 7.25 -5.49 -16.77
C TYR A 102 6.78 -6.74 -17.51
N THR A 103 7.07 -7.91 -16.95
CA THR A 103 6.64 -9.20 -17.51
C THR A 103 6.03 -10.04 -16.40
N LEU A 104 4.89 -10.67 -16.69
CA LEU A 104 4.22 -11.63 -15.81
C LEU A 104 3.72 -12.83 -16.61
N ARG A 105 3.36 -13.92 -15.92
CA ARG A 105 2.73 -15.07 -16.56
C ARG A 105 1.22 -15.00 -16.42
N LYS A 106 0.51 -15.61 -17.35
CA LYS A 106 -0.93 -15.80 -17.28
C LYS A 106 -1.34 -16.38 -15.93
N GLY A 107 -2.24 -15.69 -15.26
CA GLY A 107 -2.75 -16.04 -13.94
C GLY A 107 -1.97 -15.45 -12.76
N ASP A 108 -0.82 -14.81 -13.01
CA ASP A 108 -0.06 -14.08 -11.99
C ASP A 108 -0.74 -12.74 -11.64
N TYR A 109 -0.26 -12.14 -10.55
CA TYR A 109 -0.79 -10.91 -10.01
C TYR A 109 0.18 -9.73 -10.20
N ALA A 110 -0.34 -8.59 -10.62
CA ALA A 110 0.37 -7.32 -10.47
C ALA A 110 -0.07 -6.64 -9.17
N VAL A 111 0.91 -6.21 -8.37
CA VAL A 111 0.71 -5.49 -7.10
C VAL A 111 1.13 -4.05 -7.30
N PHE A 112 0.16 -3.14 -7.39
CA PHE A 112 0.38 -1.71 -7.57
C PHE A 112 0.40 -1.00 -6.22
N TYR A 113 1.48 -0.27 -5.93
CA TYR A 113 1.65 0.45 -4.66
C TYR A 113 2.44 1.75 -4.88
N VAL A 114 2.54 2.56 -3.83
CA VAL A 114 3.33 3.80 -3.84
C VAL A 114 4.35 3.72 -2.72
N SER A 115 5.65 3.68 -3.03
CA SER A 115 6.66 3.59 -1.97
C SER A 115 7.00 4.94 -1.31
N THR A 116 6.87 6.05 -2.06
CA THR A 116 7.33 7.37 -1.61
C THR A 116 6.39 8.52 -1.99
N GLY A 117 6.55 9.64 -1.28
CA GLY A 117 5.80 10.87 -1.51
C GLY A 117 4.40 10.86 -0.90
N ALA A 118 3.60 11.85 -1.29
CA ALA A 118 2.23 12.05 -0.79
C ALA A 118 1.19 11.09 -1.39
N GLY A 119 1.58 10.28 -2.37
CA GLY A 119 0.62 9.52 -3.18
C GLY A 119 -0.15 10.38 -4.17
N GLY A 120 -1.41 10.01 -4.38
CA GLY A 120 -2.31 10.62 -5.35
C GLY A 120 -2.32 9.94 -6.72
N TYR A 121 -1.84 8.71 -6.81
CA TYR A 121 -1.63 8.02 -8.08
C TYR A 121 -2.86 7.20 -8.46
N SER A 122 -3.29 7.28 -9.71
CA SER A 122 -4.26 6.35 -10.27
C SER A 122 -3.63 5.64 -11.46
N ILE A 123 -4.12 4.44 -11.76
CA ILE A 123 -3.61 3.64 -12.86
C ILE A 123 -4.76 3.18 -13.76
N GLU A 124 -4.49 3.23 -15.05
CA GLU A 124 -5.31 2.61 -16.08
C GLU A 124 -4.46 1.58 -16.81
N ILE A 125 -5.04 0.42 -17.12
CA ILE A 125 -4.40 -0.58 -17.96
C ILE A 125 -5.24 -0.77 -19.21
N TYR A 126 -4.56 -0.80 -20.34
CA TYR A 126 -5.15 -1.02 -21.65
C TYR A 126 -4.50 -2.24 -22.30
N ARG A 127 -5.28 -2.99 -23.07
CA ARG A 127 -4.79 -4.08 -23.93
C ARG A 127 -4.95 -3.68 -25.39
N PHE A 128 -3.99 -4.05 -26.23
CA PHE A 128 -4.13 -3.88 -27.67
C PHE A 128 -4.77 -5.14 -28.28
N GLU A 129 -5.91 -4.98 -28.94
CA GLU A 129 -6.61 -6.05 -29.64
C GLU A 129 -7.04 -5.58 -31.02
N LYS A 130 -6.65 -6.30 -32.08
CA LYS A 130 -7.09 -6.06 -33.47
C LYS A 130 -7.00 -4.58 -33.92
N GLY A 131 -5.94 -3.88 -33.52
CA GLY A 131 -5.71 -2.47 -33.86
C GLY A 131 -6.47 -1.45 -33.00
N SER A 132 -7.24 -1.90 -32.01
CA SER A 132 -7.92 -1.03 -31.03
C SER A 132 -7.32 -1.21 -29.63
N GLN A 133 -7.34 -0.13 -28.84
CA GLN A 133 -6.89 -0.12 -27.46
C GLN A 133 -8.11 -0.19 -26.53
N ILE A 134 -8.23 -1.28 -25.77
CA ILE A 134 -9.37 -1.52 -24.88
C ILE A 134 -8.91 -1.31 -23.43
N LYS A 135 -9.61 -0.46 -22.67
CA LYS A 135 -9.35 -0.28 -21.23
C LYS A 135 -9.79 -1.53 -20.48
N THR A 136 -8.84 -2.26 -19.91
CA THR A 136 -9.10 -3.49 -19.16
C THR A 136 -9.25 -3.22 -17.66
N PHE A 137 -8.48 -2.26 -17.13
CA PHE A 137 -8.49 -1.90 -15.71
C PHE A 137 -8.46 -0.38 -15.49
N ASP A 138 -9.17 0.06 -14.46
CA ASP A 138 -9.13 1.43 -13.94
C ASP A 138 -9.17 1.39 -12.41
N SER A 139 -8.15 1.93 -11.75
CA SER A 139 -8.13 2.05 -10.28
C SER A 139 -9.27 2.89 -9.69
N LYS A 140 -9.88 3.79 -10.48
CA LYS A 140 -11.04 4.60 -10.07
C LYS A 140 -12.34 3.82 -10.15
N GLU A 141 -12.34 2.65 -10.78
CA GLU A 141 -13.51 1.82 -10.98
C GLU A 141 -13.09 0.34 -10.88
N LEU A 142 -12.94 -0.13 -9.64
CA LEU A 142 -12.51 -1.50 -9.36
C LEU A 142 -13.57 -2.49 -9.79
N LYS A 143 -13.16 -3.50 -10.53
CA LYS A 143 -13.99 -4.62 -10.99
C LYS A 143 -13.85 -5.82 -10.08
N ASP A 144 -14.72 -6.80 -10.30
CA ASP A 144 -14.66 -8.10 -9.63
C ASP A 144 -13.27 -8.77 -9.77
N GLY A 145 -12.85 -9.46 -8.72
CA GLY A 145 -11.56 -10.16 -8.66
C GLY A 145 -10.33 -9.29 -8.36
N VAL A 146 -10.51 -7.96 -8.19
CA VAL A 146 -9.45 -7.06 -7.72
C VAL A 146 -9.46 -7.01 -6.20
N ILE A 147 -8.27 -7.02 -5.59
CA ILE A 147 -8.11 -6.79 -4.15
C ILE A 147 -7.60 -5.38 -3.94
N PHE A 148 -8.27 -4.64 -3.06
CA PHE A 148 -7.79 -3.36 -2.57
C PHE A 148 -7.38 -3.49 -1.11
N SER A 149 -6.15 -3.16 -0.77
CA SER A 149 -5.64 -3.19 0.60
C SER A 149 -5.41 -1.77 1.10
N ALA A 150 -5.74 -1.51 2.37
CA ALA A 150 -5.53 -0.23 3.03
C ALA A 150 -4.99 -0.40 4.46
N MET A 151 -4.21 0.57 4.93
CA MET A 151 -3.76 0.68 6.32
C MET A 151 -4.10 2.05 6.88
N VAL A 152 -4.84 2.09 7.99
CA VAL A 152 -5.19 3.36 8.65
C VAL A 152 -4.43 3.44 9.98
N ILE A 153 -3.75 4.56 10.21
CA ILE A 153 -2.87 4.73 11.37
C ILE A 153 -3.48 5.64 12.44
N ARG A 154 -4.06 6.78 12.03
CA ARG A 154 -4.55 7.77 12.98
C ARG A 154 -5.80 7.25 13.72
N PRO A 155 -5.82 7.28 15.07
CA PRO A 155 -7.01 6.91 15.85
C PRO A 155 -8.22 7.80 15.56
N GLY A 156 -9.41 7.20 15.60
CA GLY A 156 -10.67 7.89 15.36
C GLY A 156 -11.71 7.04 14.65
N THR A 157 -12.83 7.67 14.33
CA THR A 157 -13.92 7.08 13.55
C THR A 157 -13.78 7.51 12.09
N TYR A 158 -13.91 6.54 11.20
CA TYR A 158 -13.84 6.66 9.76
C TYR A 158 -15.13 6.16 9.12
N LEU A 159 -15.49 6.76 8.00
CA LEU A 159 -16.53 6.28 7.11
C LEU A 159 -15.87 5.61 5.90
N ILE A 160 -16.18 4.34 5.67
CA ILE A 160 -15.89 3.65 4.43
C ILE A 160 -17.10 3.81 3.52
N THR A 161 -16.88 4.23 2.28
CA THR A 161 -17.92 4.36 1.25
C THR A 161 -17.47 3.70 -0.03
N ASN A 162 -18.32 2.89 -0.65
CA ASN A 162 -18.22 2.62 -2.08
C ASN A 162 -18.92 3.77 -2.81
N THR A 163 -18.16 4.65 -3.45
CA THR A 163 -18.71 5.88 -4.03
C THR A 163 -19.56 5.65 -5.28
N LEU A 164 -19.55 4.43 -5.85
CA LEU A 164 -20.30 4.11 -7.06
C LEU A 164 -21.74 3.67 -6.77
N ASN A 165 -21.98 3.00 -5.64
CA ASN A 165 -23.32 2.56 -5.23
C ASN A 165 -23.80 3.17 -3.90
N GLY A 166 -22.97 3.93 -3.21
CA GLY A 166 -23.29 4.58 -1.94
C GLY A 166 -23.31 3.66 -0.72
N ALA A 167 -22.89 2.40 -0.85
CA ALA A 167 -22.76 1.47 0.28
C ALA A 167 -21.75 2.01 1.31
N LYS A 168 -22.04 1.84 2.61
CA LYS A 168 -21.28 2.44 3.71
C LYS A 168 -20.95 1.43 4.81
N ALA A 169 -19.82 1.65 5.47
CA ALA A 169 -19.44 0.98 6.70
C ALA A 169 -18.71 1.94 7.66
N GLU A 170 -18.84 1.69 8.96
CA GLU A 170 -18.12 2.41 10.01
C GLU A 170 -16.81 1.68 10.34
N LEU A 171 -15.71 2.42 10.42
CA LEU A 171 -14.41 1.92 10.85
C LEU A 171 -13.94 2.70 12.06
N VAL A 172 -13.61 2.01 13.15
CA VAL A 172 -13.06 2.61 14.36
C VAL A 172 -11.62 2.15 14.51
N ILE A 173 -10.70 3.11 14.60
CA ILE A 173 -9.29 2.88 14.89
C ILE A 173 -9.05 3.20 16.35
N ASN A 174 -8.70 2.19 17.15
CA ASN A 174 -8.47 2.35 18.57
C ASN A 174 -7.28 3.26 18.85
N TYR A 175 -7.38 4.04 19.93
CA TYR A 175 -6.22 4.73 20.47
C TYR A 175 -5.24 3.71 21.09
N PRO A 176 -3.95 3.73 20.73
CA PRO A 176 -2.99 2.79 21.26
C PRO A 176 -2.77 2.97 22.77
N GLU A 177 -2.94 1.90 23.55
CA GLU A 177 -2.66 1.92 24.99
C GLU A 177 -1.28 1.34 25.30
N LEU A 178 -0.46 2.12 26.04
CA LEU A 178 0.89 1.71 26.46
C LEU A 178 0.81 0.40 27.27
N GLY A 179 1.66 -0.57 26.93
CA GLY A 179 1.72 -1.87 27.61
C GLY A 179 0.73 -2.92 27.10
N LYS A 180 -0.24 -2.57 26.25
CA LYS A 180 -1.20 -3.52 25.65
C LYS A 180 -0.83 -3.97 24.22
N MET A 181 0.21 -3.37 23.62
CA MET A 181 0.68 -3.70 22.26
C MET A 181 1.46 -5.02 22.16
N LYS A 182 0.84 -6.15 22.50
CA LYS A 182 1.46 -7.48 22.36
C LYS A 182 0.78 -8.38 21.32
N LYS A 183 -0.26 -7.91 20.63
CA LYS A 183 -1.04 -8.74 19.70
C LYS A 183 -0.47 -8.67 18.29
N ILE A 184 -0.33 -9.83 17.65
CA ILE A 184 -0.10 -9.91 16.20
C ILE A 184 -1.35 -9.37 15.50
N LEU A 185 -1.19 -8.33 14.68
CA LEU A 185 -2.29 -7.73 13.93
C LEU A 185 -2.60 -8.59 12.71
N ILE A 186 -3.75 -9.28 12.74
CA ILE A 186 -4.24 -10.08 11.62
C ILE A 186 -5.05 -9.18 10.69
N PRO A 187 -4.81 -9.19 9.37
CA PRO A 187 -5.62 -8.40 8.44
C PRO A 187 -7.11 -8.73 8.51
N ILE A 188 -7.97 -7.72 8.39
CA ILE A 188 -9.42 -7.89 8.34
C ILE A 188 -9.87 -7.93 6.88
N ASN A 189 -10.61 -8.98 6.52
CA ASN A 189 -11.27 -9.07 5.23
C ASN A 189 -12.59 -8.30 5.25
N ILE A 190 -12.83 -7.51 4.21
CA ILE A 190 -14.03 -6.72 3.99
C ILE A 190 -14.53 -7.04 2.58
N GLU A 191 -15.81 -7.32 2.42
CA GLU A 191 -16.45 -7.55 1.13
C GLU A 191 -17.22 -6.31 0.70
N SER A 192 -16.99 -5.85 -0.53
CA SER A 192 -17.79 -4.80 -1.17
C SER A 192 -18.75 -5.45 -2.15
N ASN A 193 -20.03 -5.52 -1.76
CA ASN A 193 -21.11 -6.11 -2.54
C ASN A 193 -22.03 -5.03 -3.12
N THR A 194 -22.99 -5.44 -3.96
CA THR A 194 -23.91 -4.52 -4.66
C THR A 194 -24.73 -3.62 -3.73
N LYS A 195 -25.02 -4.08 -2.51
CA LYS A 195 -25.90 -3.38 -1.55
C LYS A 195 -25.16 -2.83 -0.33
N GLU A 196 -24.07 -3.46 0.08
CA GLU A 196 -23.45 -3.21 1.38
C GLU A 196 -21.95 -3.52 1.39
N ILE A 197 -21.29 -3.00 2.42
CA ILE A 197 -19.90 -3.33 2.77
C ILE A 197 -19.97 -4.20 4.03
N VAL A 198 -19.39 -5.40 3.98
CA VAL A 198 -19.47 -6.41 5.04
C VAL A 198 -18.09 -6.71 5.59
N PRO A 199 -17.86 -6.63 6.91
CA PRO A 199 -18.80 -6.15 7.93
C PRO A 199 -19.05 -4.64 7.82
N ASN A 200 -20.25 -4.21 8.21
CA ASN A 200 -20.67 -2.80 8.16
C ASN A 200 -20.14 -1.96 9.35
N LYS A 201 -19.56 -2.61 10.37
CA LYS A 201 -18.86 -1.98 11.48
C LYS A 201 -17.59 -2.75 11.79
N ILE A 202 -16.47 -2.06 11.80
CA ILE A 202 -15.13 -2.62 11.95
C ILE A 202 -14.41 -1.90 13.09
N ASN A 203 -13.75 -2.64 13.96
CA ASN A 203 -12.89 -2.08 15.00
C ASN A 203 -11.50 -2.72 14.89
N ILE A 204 -10.47 -1.88 14.74
CA ILE A 204 -9.07 -2.31 14.56
C ILE A 204 -8.09 -1.47 15.37
N ASP A 205 -6.89 -2.00 15.52
CA ASP A 205 -5.75 -1.25 16.03
C ASP A 205 -5.02 -0.51 14.89
N PRO A 206 -4.26 0.56 15.20
CA PRO A 206 -3.49 1.30 14.21
C PRO A 206 -2.59 0.40 13.36
N SER A 207 -2.56 0.64 12.05
CA SER A 207 -1.76 -0.10 11.07
C SER A 207 -2.19 -1.56 10.84
N GLN A 208 -3.31 -2.02 11.41
CA GLN A 208 -3.89 -3.30 11.04
C GLN A 208 -4.41 -3.24 9.59
N GLY A 209 -4.04 -4.24 8.78
CA GLY A 209 -4.40 -4.27 7.36
C GLY A 209 -5.89 -4.49 7.14
N LEU A 210 -6.47 -3.74 6.20
CA LEU A 210 -7.83 -3.91 5.69
C LEU A 210 -7.76 -4.45 4.27
N ILE A 211 -8.39 -5.59 4.00
CA ILE A 211 -8.38 -6.27 2.71
C ILE A 211 -9.79 -6.24 2.13
N PHE A 212 -10.02 -5.37 1.15
CA PHE A 212 -11.27 -5.29 0.42
C PHE A 212 -11.29 -6.27 -0.74
N ARG A 213 -12.22 -7.23 -0.69
CA ARG A 213 -12.61 -8.08 -1.81
C ARG A 213 -13.73 -7.40 -2.57
N ILE A 214 -13.48 -7.11 -3.84
CA ILE A 214 -14.40 -6.40 -4.70
C ILE A 214 -15.23 -7.42 -5.46
N ASN A 215 -16.53 -7.48 -5.17
CA ASN A 215 -17.49 -8.39 -5.84
C ASN A 215 -18.51 -7.62 -6.72
N THR A 216 -18.43 -6.29 -6.71
CA THR A 216 -19.22 -5.38 -7.53
C THR A 216 -18.37 -4.19 -7.93
N LEU A 217 -18.81 -3.44 -8.95
CA LEU A 217 -18.13 -2.21 -9.35
C LEU A 217 -17.94 -1.28 -8.15
N SER A 218 -16.70 -0.96 -7.82
CA SER A 218 -16.38 -0.28 -6.56
C SER A 218 -15.36 0.82 -6.72
N ARG A 219 -15.55 1.91 -5.97
CA ARG A 219 -14.48 2.85 -5.62
C ARG A 219 -14.52 3.07 -4.13
N ILE A 220 -13.53 2.50 -3.43
CA ILE A 220 -13.51 2.51 -1.98
C ILE A 220 -12.83 3.78 -1.49
N ARG A 221 -13.55 4.55 -0.69
CA ARG A 221 -13.05 5.75 -0.02
C ARG A 221 -13.21 5.60 1.48
N ILE A 222 -12.13 5.83 2.22
CA ILE A 222 -12.08 5.78 3.69
C ILE A 222 -11.75 7.18 4.18
N GLU A 223 -12.61 7.78 4.99
CA GLU A 223 -12.47 9.16 5.42
C GLU A 223 -12.62 9.31 6.93
N LEU A 224 -11.70 10.02 7.56
CA LEU A 224 -11.80 10.34 8.98
C LEU A 224 -12.98 11.29 9.20
N THR A 225 -13.98 10.84 9.96
CA THR A 225 -15.14 11.66 10.32
C THR A 225 -14.96 12.28 11.70
N LYS A 226 -14.33 11.55 12.63
CA LYS A 226 -14.10 12.04 14.00
C LYS A 226 -12.71 11.61 14.50
N PRO A 227 -11.74 12.53 14.63
CA PRO A 227 -10.45 12.20 15.22
C PRO A 227 -10.59 11.83 16.71
N GLU A 228 -9.81 10.86 17.16
CA GLU A 228 -9.62 10.58 18.60
C GLU A 228 -8.23 11.06 19.05
N ASP A 229 -8.12 12.38 19.24
CA ASP A 229 -6.89 12.99 19.73
C ASP A 229 -6.96 13.08 21.26
N ARG A 230 -6.47 12.06 21.96
CA ARG A 230 -6.31 12.14 23.43
C ARG A 230 -5.12 13.06 23.75
N PRO A 231 -5.25 14.02 24.68
CA PRO A 231 -4.07 14.72 25.18
C PRO A 231 -3.14 13.66 25.77
N LEU A 232 -1.85 13.73 25.41
CA LEU A 232 -0.82 12.94 26.06
C LEU A 232 -0.92 13.25 27.56
N LYS A 233 -1.57 12.36 28.32
CA LYS A 233 -1.25 12.20 29.73
C LYS A 233 0.16 11.64 29.74
N LEU A 234 1.15 12.51 29.52
CA LEU A 234 2.50 12.27 29.96
C LEU A 234 2.33 11.93 31.44
N HIS A 235 2.40 10.65 31.79
CA HIS A 235 2.66 10.25 33.16
C HIS A 235 3.99 10.92 33.51
N ARG A 236 3.90 12.12 34.09
CA ARG A 236 5.02 12.88 34.63
C ARG A 236 5.83 12.04 35.64
N GLU A 237 5.25 10.94 36.11
CA GLU A 237 5.83 10.00 37.06
C GLU A 237 6.83 9.01 36.42
N GLN A 238 6.74 8.70 35.12
CA GLN A 238 7.64 7.72 34.48
C GLN A 238 8.93 8.33 33.91
N PHE A 239 8.99 9.65 33.77
CA PHE A 239 10.23 10.39 33.50
C PHE A 239 11.00 10.77 34.78
N ILE A 240 10.57 10.30 35.95
CA ILE A 240 11.48 10.15 37.11
C ILE A 240 12.31 8.88 36.87
N ILE A 241 13.08 8.89 35.79
CA ILE A 241 14.23 8.01 35.68
C ILE A 241 15.15 8.44 36.82
N ARG A 242 15.34 7.53 37.77
CA ARG A 242 16.37 7.51 38.82
C ARG A 242 17.51 8.52 38.60
N THR A 243 17.32 9.77 39.00
CA THR A 243 18.43 10.68 39.31
C THR A 243 18.85 10.43 40.76
N LYS A 244 19.28 9.21 41.05
CA LYS A 244 20.28 8.97 42.10
C LYS A 244 21.61 8.79 41.36
N GLY A 245 22.21 9.89 40.90
CA GLY A 245 23.50 9.83 40.21
C GLY A 245 24.00 11.13 39.59
N ASP A 246 23.15 11.93 38.93
CA ASP A 246 23.65 13.02 38.06
C ASP A 246 23.01 14.38 38.32
N GLU A 247 23.17 14.91 39.54
CA GLU A 247 22.92 16.34 39.82
C GLU A 247 23.88 17.29 39.06
N LYS A 248 24.91 16.77 38.38
CA LYS A 248 25.87 17.61 37.64
C LYS A 248 25.46 17.99 36.22
N PHE A 249 24.44 17.36 35.63
CA PHE A 249 24.14 17.58 34.20
C PHE A 249 23.05 18.62 33.89
N LEU A 250 22.18 18.97 34.85
CA LEU A 250 21.05 19.88 34.59
C LEU A 250 21.35 21.37 34.79
N LYS A 251 22.56 21.76 35.22
CA LYS A 251 22.94 23.19 35.33
C LYS A 251 23.27 23.87 33.99
N ARG A 252 23.40 23.14 32.88
CA ARG A 252 23.88 23.72 31.59
C ARG A 252 22.82 24.26 30.63
N PHE A 253 21.52 24.09 30.90
CA PHE A 253 20.48 24.55 29.96
C PHE A 253 19.55 25.65 30.50
N ARG A 254 19.94 26.36 31.57
CA ARG A 254 19.34 27.65 31.93
C ARG A 254 20.27 28.78 31.58
N MET A 255 20.38 29.10 30.29
CA MET A 255 20.73 30.45 29.84
C MET A 255 19.93 30.77 28.58
N ILE A 256 18.72 31.30 28.80
CA ILE A 256 18.11 32.23 27.85
C ILE A 256 18.19 33.58 28.55
N PRO A 257 19.03 34.53 28.09
CA PRO A 257 18.92 35.91 28.56
C PRO A 257 17.64 36.49 27.96
N ARG A 258 16.74 36.95 28.83
CA ARG A 258 15.67 37.86 28.41
C ARG A 258 16.30 39.22 28.12
N LYS A 259 16.12 39.70 26.90
CA LYS A 259 15.95 41.12 26.59
C LYS A 259 14.76 41.23 25.64
#